data_AF-A0A5E7ZDS7-F1
#
_entry.id   AF-A0A5E7ZDS7-F1
#
_cell.length_a   1.000
_cell.length_b   1.000
_cell.length_c   1.000
_cell.angle_alpha   90.00
_cell.angle_beta   90.00
_cell.angle_gamma   90.00
#
_symmetry.space_group_name_H-M   'P 1'
#
loop_
_entity.id
_entity.type
_entity.pdbx_description
1 polymer ?
#
loop_
_entity_poly.entity_id
_entity_poly.type
_entity_poly.pdbx_seq_one_letter_code
_entity_poly.pdbx_strand_id
1 'polypeptide(L)'
;MVLVGALQQHYDLARYYLAGGMFVAIAEDHTKTHGRTLAEALLKCGHVEKFFVEYFGQSFADNAAIGSLNYCADEEDFDGIKRLRDDEHIFSSLKTNHARPTIKDLAFLAAERGIEVIAADPKISQKTLTDTIERDQAAAEMIAENYSARVGRGCLMLWGQDHLRIENGIHKMLMRSEKVPGMVVHLFDVADL
;
A
#
# COMPACT_ATOMS: atom_id res chain seq x y z
N MET A 1 -17.44 10.48 2.80
CA MET A 1 -16.89 10.45 1.43
C MET A 1 -17.88 9.71 0.55
N VAL A 2 -18.32 10.30 -0.55
CA VAL A 2 -19.23 9.66 -1.52
C VAL A 2 -18.43 9.40 -2.79
N LEU A 3 -18.32 8.13 -3.20
CA LEU A 3 -17.72 7.76 -4.48
C LEU A 3 -18.81 7.86 -5.55
N VAL A 4 -18.46 8.33 -6.75
CA VAL A 4 -19.41 8.53 -7.86
C VAL A 4 -18.89 7.87 -9.14
N GLY A 5 -19.82 7.41 -9.98
CA GLY A 5 -19.50 6.88 -11.31
C GLY A 5 -18.53 5.70 -11.29
N ALA A 6 -17.50 5.76 -12.15
CA ALA A 6 -16.51 4.70 -12.31
C ALA A 6 -15.76 4.37 -10.99
N LEU A 7 -15.52 5.36 -10.12
CA LEU A 7 -14.83 5.15 -8.86
C LEU A 7 -15.61 4.25 -7.89
N GLN A 8 -16.95 4.32 -7.91
CA GLN A 8 -17.81 3.43 -7.13
C GLN A 8 -17.73 1.99 -7.64
N GLN A 9 -17.71 1.79 -8.97
CA GLN A 9 -17.56 0.44 -9.55
C GLN A 9 -16.22 -0.20 -9.19
N HIS A 10 -15.13 0.59 -9.24
CA HIS A 10 -13.81 0.13 -8.81
C HIS A 10 -13.76 -0.21 -7.32
N TYR A 11 -14.42 0.59 -6.48
CA TYR A 11 -14.58 0.28 -5.07
C TYR A 11 -15.33 -1.02 -4.82
N ASP A 12 -16.49 -1.22 -5.45
CA ASP A 12 -17.29 -2.42 -5.23
C ASP A 12 -16.53 -3.69 -5.65
N LEU A 13 -15.81 -3.62 -6.76
CA LEU A 13 -14.99 -4.71 -7.26
C LEU A 13 -13.80 -4.99 -6.33
N ALA A 14 -13.02 -3.98 -5.96
CA ALA A 14 -11.90 -4.12 -5.04
C ALA A 14 -12.34 -4.65 -3.67
N ARG A 15 -13.47 -4.16 -3.16
CA ARG A 15 -14.08 -4.63 -1.91
C ARG A 15 -14.46 -6.10 -1.98
N TYR A 16 -15.05 -6.55 -3.09
CA TYR A 16 -15.39 -7.96 -3.29
C TYR A 16 -14.14 -8.85 -3.22
N TYR A 17 -13.05 -8.45 -3.87
CA TYR A 17 -11.79 -9.21 -3.84
C TYR A 17 -11.13 -9.22 -2.46
N LEU A 18 -11.10 -8.08 -1.77
CA LEU A 18 -10.61 -8.01 -0.38
C LEU A 18 -11.43 -8.91 0.55
N ALA A 19 -12.76 -8.92 0.41
CA ALA A 19 -13.63 -9.82 1.18
C ALA A 19 -13.38 -11.30 0.84
N GLY A 20 -12.92 -11.61 -0.38
CA GLY A 20 -12.45 -12.94 -0.78
C GLY A 20 -11.09 -13.33 -0.20
N GLY A 21 -10.40 -12.43 0.51
CA GLY A 21 -9.06 -12.67 1.04
C GLY A 21 -7.95 -12.48 0.01
N MET A 22 -8.21 -11.73 -1.06
CA MET A 22 -7.27 -11.54 -2.17
C MET A 22 -6.39 -10.31 -1.98
N PHE A 23 -5.32 -10.24 -2.78
CA PHE A 23 -4.43 -9.09 -2.84
C PHE A 23 -4.95 -8.07 -3.84
N VAL A 24 -5.12 -6.81 -3.44
CA VAL A 24 -5.54 -5.70 -4.31
C VAL A 24 -4.45 -4.63 -4.33
N ALA A 25 -3.86 -4.41 -5.50
CA ALA A 25 -2.97 -3.27 -5.73
C ALA A 25 -3.70 -2.15 -6.47
N ILE A 26 -3.45 -0.90 -6.08
CA ILE A 26 -3.92 0.30 -6.75
C ILE A 26 -2.71 0.98 -7.39
N ALA A 27 -2.75 1.09 -8.71
CA ALA A 27 -1.81 1.90 -9.47
C ALA A 27 -2.22 3.37 -9.43
N GLU A 28 -1.31 4.23 -8.99
CA GLU A 28 -1.51 5.67 -8.95
C GLU A 28 -0.37 6.41 -9.65
N ASP A 29 -0.71 7.47 -10.37
CA ASP A 29 0.22 8.53 -10.72
C ASP A 29 0.27 9.52 -9.55
N HIS A 30 1.45 9.80 -8.99
CA HIS A 30 1.63 10.66 -7.83
C HIS A 30 1.02 12.08 -7.95
N THR A 31 0.61 12.48 -9.16
CA THR A 31 -0.08 13.75 -9.44
C THR A 31 -1.61 13.69 -9.28
N LYS A 32 -2.22 12.50 -9.27
CA LYS A 32 -3.68 12.31 -9.21
C LYS A 32 -4.14 11.91 -7.80
N THR A 33 -5.39 12.20 -7.45
CA THR A 33 -5.96 11.95 -6.11
C THR A 33 -6.88 10.73 -6.04
N HIS A 34 -7.35 10.22 -7.18
CA HIS A 34 -8.36 9.15 -7.23
C HIS A 34 -7.88 7.83 -6.60
N GLY A 35 -6.60 7.47 -6.79
CA GLY A 35 -6.01 6.27 -6.19
C GLY A 35 -6.02 6.33 -4.67
N ARG A 36 -5.60 7.47 -4.11
CA ARG A 36 -5.68 7.75 -2.66
C ARG A 36 -7.10 7.72 -2.12
N THR A 37 -8.04 8.38 -2.80
CA THR A 37 -9.47 8.39 -2.39
C THR A 37 -10.02 6.97 -2.33
N LEU A 38 -9.67 6.13 -3.31
CA LEU A 38 -10.07 4.73 -3.30
C LEU A 38 -9.39 3.94 -2.18
N ALA A 39 -8.08 4.11 -1.99
CA ALA A 39 -7.34 3.45 -0.92
C ALA A 39 -7.93 3.79 0.45
N GLU A 40 -8.23 5.07 0.70
CA GLU A 40 -8.90 5.53 1.91
C GLU A 40 -10.27 4.86 2.10
N ALA A 41 -11.07 4.74 1.03
CA ALA A 41 -12.37 4.08 1.08
C ALA A 41 -12.25 2.59 1.44
N LEU A 42 -11.26 1.91 0.86
CA LEU A 42 -11.04 0.48 1.07
C LEU A 42 -10.46 0.18 2.45
N LEU A 43 -9.53 1.00 2.96
CA LEU A 43 -9.06 0.89 4.35
C LEU A 43 -10.23 1.01 5.35
N LYS A 44 -11.26 1.79 5.00
CA LYS A 44 -12.45 1.98 5.83
C LYS A 44 -13.48 0.85 5.72
N CYS A 45 -13.35 -0.07 4.77
CA CYS A 45 -14.39 -1.06 4.45
C CYS A 45 -14.39 -2.32 5.34
N GLY A 46 -13.37 -2.51 6.17
CA GLY A 46 -13.31 -3.63 7.13
C GLY A 46 -12.86 -4.97 6.55
N HIS A 47 -12.38 -4.99 5.29
CA HIS A 47 -11.88 -6.19 4.62
C HIS A 47 -10.37 -6.18 4.39
N VAL A 48 -9.66 -5.14 4.82
CA VAL A 48 -8.19 -5.09 4.73
C VAL A 48 -7.59 -5.60 6.03
N GLU A 49 -6.57 -6.45 5.94
CA GLU A 49 -5.74 -6.95 7.05
C GLU A 49 -4.35 -6.32 7.03
N LYS A 50 -3.77 -6.21 5.83
CA LYS A 50 -2.44 -5.63 5.62
C LYS A 50 -2.48 -4.53 4.57
N PHE A 51 -1.76 -3.45 4.81
CA PHE A 51 -1.57 -2.34 3.88
C PHE A 51 -0.10 -2.17 3.53
N PHE A 52 0.24 -2.49 2.28
CA PHE A 52 1.59 -2.35 1.73
C PHE A 52 1.78 -0.94 1.15
N VAL A 53 2.80 -0.25 1.62
CA VAL A 53 3.11 1.13 1.21
C VAL A 53 4.44 1.23 0.49
N GLU A 54 4.48 2.08 -0.54
CA GLU A 54 5.70 2.53 -1.22
C GLU A 54 6.52 3.44 -0.29
N TYR A 55 7.18 2.83 0.69
CA TYR A 55 8.01 3.50 1.69
C TYR A 55 9.32 2.76 1.91
N PHE A 56 10.44 3.48 1.89
CA PHE A 56 11.78 2.92 2.12
C PHE A 56 11.92 2.39 3.55
N GLY A 57 11.47 1.17 3.80
CA GLY A 57 11.56 0.48 5.08
C GLY A 57 12.95 -0.13 5.32
N GLN A 58 14.04 0.62 5.14
CA GLN A 58 15.38 0.03 5.28
C GLN A 58 16.41 0.88 6.05
N SER A 59 16.06 2.07 6.53
CA SER A 59 16.80 2.57 7.70
C SER A 59 16.26 1.89 8.96
N PHE A 60 17.14 1.63 9.93
CA PHE A 60 16.71 1.10 11.24
C PHE A 60 15.60 1.98 11.85
N ALA A 61 15.67 3.30 11.64
CA ALA A 61 14.66 4.25 12.08
C ALA A 61 13.31 4.07 11.35
N ASP A 62 13.32 3.76 10.07
CA ASP A 62 12.11 3.58 9.25
C ASP A 62 11.36 2.29 9.62
N ASN A 63 12.08 1.20 9.83
CA ASN A 63 11.48 -0.05 10.31
C ASN A 63 11.04 0.05 11.77
N ALA A 64 11.77 0.78 12.60
CA ALA A 64 11.33 1.08 13.95
C ALA A 64 10.06 1.96 13.95
N ALA A 65 9.92 2.87 12.99
CA ALA A 65 8.72 3.71 12.86
C ALA A 65 7.48 2.88 12.49
N ILE A 66 7.57 2.03 11.45
CA ILE A 66 6.48 1.12 11.08
C ILE A 66 6.21 0.11 12.20
N GLY A 67 7.24 -0.44 12.81
CA GLY A 67 7.11 -1.35 13.95
C GLY A 67 6.43 -0.69 15.16
N SER A 68 6.75 0.57 15.46
CA SER A 68 6.09 1.34 16.52
C SER A 68 4.63 1.64 16.19
N LEU A 69 4.35 1.95 14.92
CA LEU A 69 2.98 2.19 14.44
C LEU A 69 2.12 0.92 14.57
N ASN A 70 2.64 -0.23 14.11
CA ASN A 70 1.95 -1.52 14.22
C ASN A 70 1.80 -1.95 15.68
N TYR A 71 2.81 -1.73 16.53
CA TYR A 71 2.72 -2.01 17.96
C TYR A 71 1.59 -1.20 18.62
N CYS A 72 1.50 0.11 18.35
CA CYS A 72 0.39 0.91 18.86
C CYS A 72 -0.97 0.45 18.32
N ALA A 73 -1.04 -0.03 17.07
CA ALA A 73 -2.26 -0.58 16.50
C ALA A 73 -2.69 -1.89 17.19
N ASP A 74 -1.73 -2.79 17.46
CA ASP A 74 -1.96 -4.08 18.13
C ASP A 74 -2.40 -3.90 19.59
N GLU A 75 -1.85 -2.90 20.28
CA GLU A 75 -2.21 -2.54 21.67
C GLU A 75 -3.45 -1.63 21.77
N GLU A 76 -4.09 -1.30 20.64
CA GLU A 76 -5.19 -0.32 20.56
C GLU A 76 -4.85 1.05 21.20
N ASP A 77 -3.56 1.44 21.22
CA ASP A 77 -3.05 2.71 21.77
C ASP A 77 -3.21 3.85 20.76
N PHE A 78 -4.45 4.33 20.60
CA PHE A 78 -4.78 5.45 19.70
C PHE A 78 -4.05 6.75 20.07
N ASP A 79 -3.73 6.97 21.34
CA ASP A 79 -2.95 8.13 21.77
C ASP A 79 -1.47 7.99 21.36
N GLY A 80 -0.93 6.77 21.37
CA GLY A 80 0.36 6.39 20.77
C GLY A 80 0.40 6.67 19.28
N ILE A 81 -0.61 6.20 18.53
CA ILE A 81 -0.73 6.47 17.09
C ILE A 81 -0.75 7.97 16.81
N LYS A 82 -1.52 8.75 17.58
CA LYS A 82 -1.59 10.20 17.43
C LYS A 82 -0.24 10.88 17.70
N ARG A 83 0.48 10.48 18.76
CA ARG A 83 1.83 11.00 19.05
C ARG A 83 2.81 10.71 17.92
N LEU A 84 2.79 9.50 17.37
CA LEU A 84 3.63 9.12 16.22
C LEU A 84 3.28 9.93 14.96
N ARG A 85 2.01 10.31 14.78
CA ARG A 85 1.57 11.13 13.64
C ARG A 85 2.17 12.52 13.67
N ASP A 86 2.23 13.12 14.86
CA ASP A 86 2.77 14.46 15.09
C ASP A 86 4.32 14.50 15.01
N ASP A 87 4.99 13.34 15.02
CA ASP A 87 6.44 13.23 14.87
C ASP A 87 6.88 13.42 13.40
N GLU A 88 7.76 14.40 13.17
CA GLU A 88 8.31 14.75 11.86
C GLU A 88 9.38 13.77 11.35
N HIS A 89 9.96 12.95 12.25
CA HIS A 89 10.97 11.94 11.92
C HIS A 89 10.34 10.66 11.36
N ILE A 90 9.07 10.40 11.68
CA ILE A 90 8.28 9.29 11.16
C ILE A 90 7.92 9.57 9.68
N PHE A 91 8.20 8.61 8.80
CA PHE A 91 8.09 8.76 7.34
C PHE A 91 9.05 9.82 6.73
N SER A 92 10.20 10.08 7.36
CA SER A 92 11.15 11.13 6.92
C SER A 92 11.91 10.81 5.63
N SER A 93 11.96 9.55 5.21
CA SER A 93 12.62 9.15 3.95
C SER A 93 11.78 9.44 2.69
N LEU A 94 10.48 9.75 2.82
CA LEU A 94 9.65 10.26 1.72
C LEU A 94 10.03 11.72 1.42
N LYS A 95 10.91 11.95 0.43
CA LYS A 95 11.46 13.28 0.15
C LYS A 95 10.56 14.18 -0.73
N THR A 96 9.52 13.66 -1.35
CA THR A 96 8.68 14.43 -2.29
C THR A 96 7.47 15.06 -1.60
N ASN A 97 7.36 16.40 -1.69
CA ASN A 97 6.32 17.21 -1.06
C ASN A 97 4.86 16.83 -1.43
N HIS A 98 4.65 16.07 -2.51
CA HIS A 98 3.31 15.69 -2.99
C HIS A 98 2.85 14.29 -2.55
N ALA A 99 3.78 13.36 -2.29
CA ALA A 99 3.45 11.98 -1.92
C ALA A 99 3.51 11.74 -0.40
N ARG A 100 4.42 12.44 0.30
CA ARG A 100 4.69 12.24 1.74
C ARG A 100 3.47 12.41 2.65
N PRO A 101 2.66 13.48 2.55
CA PRO A 101 1.52 13.63 3.46
C PRO A 101 0.52 12.49 3.30
N THR A 102 0.27 12.07 2.05
CA THR A 102 -0.82 11.14 1.78
C THR A 102 -0.49 9.69 2.11
N ILE A 103 0.72 9.20 1.80
CA ILE A 103 1.12 7.84 2.20
C ILE A 103 1.21 7.75 3.73
N LYS A 104 1.73 8.81 4.39
CA LYS A 104 1.72 8.92 5.85
C LYS A 104 0.29 8.84 6.39
N ASP A 105 -0.61 9.70 5.92
CA ASP A 105 -2.01 9.72 6.39
C ASP A 105 -2.74 8.39 6.17
N LEU A 106 -2.52 7.71 5.04
CA LEU A 106 -3.09 6.38 4.78
C LEU A 106 -2.52 5.30 5.70
N ALA A 107 -1.22 5.34 6.00
CA ALA A 107 -0.61 4.42 6.98
C ALA A 107 -1.17 4.63 8.39
N PHE A 108 -1.32 5.88 8.83
CA PHE A 108 -1.96 6.19 10.11
C PHE A 108 -3.43 5.76 10.14
N LEU A 109 -4.19 6.01 9.07
CA LEU A 109 -5.56 5.52 8.95
C LEU A 109 -5.64 3.99 9.02
N ALA A 110 -4.69 3.28 8.39
CA ALA A 110 -4.62 1.82 8.47
C ALA A 110 -4.40 1.37 9.92
N ALA A 111 -3.41 1.94 10.61
CA ALA A 111 -3.11 1.63 12.01
C ALA A 111 -4.31 1.92 12.95
N GLU A 112 -4.99 3.06 12.78
CA GLU A 112 -6.22 3.41 13.53
C GLU A 112 -7.36 2.40 13.32
N ARG A 113 -7.27 1.54 12.31
CA ARG A 113 -8.25 0.50 11.98
C ARG A 113 -7.76 -0.91 12.35
N GLY A 114 -6.63 -1.03 13.03
CA GLY A 114 -6.00 -2.32 13.33
C GLY A 114 -5.52 -3.05 12.08
N ILE A 115 -5.17 -2.31 11.03
CA ILE A 115 -4.59 -2.85 9.80
C ILE A 115 -3.08 -2.74 9.92
N GLU A 116 -2.40 -3.86 9.73
CA GLU A 116 -0.93 -3.91 9.78
C GLU A 116 -0.34 -3.16 8.57
N VAL A 117 0.55 -2.22 8.82
CA VAL A 117 1.25 -1.46 7.76
C VAL A 117 2.58 -2.12 7.45
N ILE A 118 2.87 -2.33 6.17
CA ILE A 118 4.11 -2.96 5.71
C ILE A 118 4.81 -2.03 4.72
N ALA A 119 6.03 -1.63 5.06
CA ALA A 119 6.90 -0.92 4.13
C ALA A 119 7.49 -1.91 3.12
N ALA A 120 7.02 -1.84 1.87
CA ALA A 120 7.41 -2.82 0.85
C ALA A 120 8.46 -2.29 -0.13
N ASP A 121 8.94 -1.05 0.01
CA ASP A 121 9.88 -0.46 -0.93
C ASP A 121 11.34 -0.66 -0.48
N PRO A 122 12.14 -1.48 -1.19
CA PRO A 122 13.53 -1.73 -0.83
C PRO A 122 14.41 -0.54 -1.18
N LYS A 123 15.39 -0.22 -0.33
CA LYS A 123 16.38 0.82 -0.62
C LYS A 123 17.45 0.26 -1.57
N ILE A 124 17.22 0.43 -2.87
CA ILE A 124 18.24 0.16 -3.89
C ILE A 124 18.97 1.47 -4.21
N SER A 125 20.30 1.45 -4.20
CA SER A 125 21.11 2.63 -4.53
C SER A 125 20.89 2.97 -6.02
N GLN A 126 20.08 3.99 -6.32
CA GLN A 126 19.70 4.31 -7.71
C GLN A 126 20.88 4.69 -8.60
N LYS A 127 20.89 4.18 -9.85
CA LYS A 127 21.20 4.93 -11.10
C LYS A 127 20.86 4.25 -12.45
N THR A 128 20.20 3.09 -12.55
CA THR A 128 19.90 2.43 -13.85
C THR A 128 18.51 1.76 -13.98
N LEU A 129 18.11 1.41 -15.21
CA LEU A 129 16.90 0.63 -15.52
C LEU A 129 16.89 -0.77 -14.85
N THR A 130 18.07 -1.39 -14.72
CA THR A 130 18.24 -2.68 -14.05
C THR A 130 17.81 -2.59 -12.58
N ASP A 131 18.11 -1.46 -11.93
CA ASP A 131 17.78 -1.21 -10.52
C ASP A 131 16.26 -1.11 -10.28
N THR A 132 15.47 -0.74 -11.30
CA THR A 132 14.00 -0.69 -11.19
C THR A 132 13.42 -2.10 -11.16
N ILE A 133 13.95 -3.02 -11.98
CA ILE A 133 13.53 -4.43 -11.98
C ILE A 133 13.90 -5.09 -10.65
N GLU A 134 15.10 -4.82 -10.13
CA GLU A 134 15.53 -5.33 -8.83
C GLU A 134 14.67 -4.79 -7.68
N ARG A 135 14.26 -3.51 -7.75
CA ARG A 135 13.38 -2.87 -6.76
C ARG A 135 12.01 -3.53 -6.75
N ASP A 136 11.43 -3.72 -7.93
CA ASP A 136 10.12 -4.36 -8.09
C ASP A 136 10.17 -5.83 -7.64
N GLN A 137 11.26 -6.53 -7.93
CA GLN A 137 11.45 -7.93 -7.53
C GLN A 137 11.51 -8.07 -6.01
N ALA A 138 12.32 -7.25 -5.34
CA ALA A 138 12.42 -7.28 -3.88
C ALA A 138 11.12 -6.80 -3.20
N ALA A 139 10.38 -5.85 -3.79
CA ALA A 139 9.05 -5.47 -3.33
C ALA A 139 8.04 -6.64 -3.46
N ALA A 140 8.05 -7.35 -4.60
CA ALA A 140 7.21 -8.51 -4.81
C ALA A 140 7.53 -9.66 -3.83
N GLU A 141 8.80 -9.87 -3.51
CA GLU A 141 9.23 -10.86 -2.50
C GLU A 141 8.73 -10.48 -1.10
N MET A 142 8.90 -9.22 -0.69
CA MET A 142 8.36 -8.71 0.58
C MET A 142 6.84 -8.91 0.68
N ILE A 143 6.10 -8.61 -0.39
CA ILE A 143 4.66 -8.82 -0.46
C ILE A 143 4.34 -10.31 -0.33
N ALA A 144 5.04 -11.18 -1.08
CA ALA A 144 4.78 -12.62 -1.06
C ALA A 144 5.12 -13.29 0.28
N GLU A 145 6.11 -12.80 1.02
CA GLU A 145 6.46 -13.31 2.35
C GLU A 145 5.45 -12.89 3.42
N ASN A 146 4.87 -11.71 3.28
CA ASN A 146 3.93 -11.16 4.25
C ASN A 146 2.46 -11.41 3.88
N TYR A 147 2.17 -11.87 2.66
CA TYR A 147 0.81 -12.15 2.24
C TYR A 147 0.20 -13.32 3.03
N SER A 148 -1.03 -13.11 3.50
CA SER A 148 -1.86 -14.14 4.14
C SER A 148 -3.22 -14.20 3.46
N ALA A 149 -3.56 -15.34 2.84
CA ALA A 149 -4.90 -15.56 2.31
C ALA A 149 -5.86 -15.88 3.46
N ARG A 150 -6.80 -14.97 3.73
CA ARG A 150 -7.83 -15.18 4.76
C ARG A 150 -9.19 -14.69 4.26
N VAL A 151 -10.17 -15.60 4.20
CA VAL A 151 -11.53 -15.22 3.81
C VAL A 151 -12.05 -14.11 4.74
N GLY A 152 -12.60 -13.05 4.15
CA GLY A 152 -13.07 -11.84 4.83
C GLY A 152 -12.01 -10.76 5.03
N ARG A 153 -10.73 -11.05 4.76
CA ARG A 153 -9.56 -10.22 5.09
C ARG A 153 -8.47 -10.34 4.01
N GLY A 154 -8.43 -9.39 3.09
CA GLY A 154 -7.42 -9.29 2.03
C GLY A 154 -6.32 -8.30 2.34
N CYS A 155 -5.43 -8.08 1.37
CA CYS A 155 -4.34 -7.13 1.47
C CYS A 155 -4.49 -6.01 0.44
N LEU A 156 -4.12 -4.79 0.81
CA LEU A 156 -4.16 -3.61 -0.05
C LEU A 156 -2.76 -3.09 -0.29
N MET A 157 -2.50 -2.57 -1.49
CA MET A 157 -1.27 -1.86 -1.85
C MET A 157 -1.62 -0.60 -2.63
N LEU A 158 -0.91 0.50 -2.38
CA LEU A 158 -0.94 1.70 -3.23
C LEU A 158 0.49 1.98 -3.71
N TRP A 159 0.68 2.11 -5.02
CA TRP A 159 2.01 2.26 -5.60
C TRP A 159 2.01 3.05 -6.90
N GLY A 160 3.16 3.64 -7.23
CA GLY A 160 3.41 4.26 -8.54
C GLY A 160 3.07 3.33 -9.71
N GLN A 161 2.27 3.83 -10.67
CA GLN A 161 1.75 3.05 -11.81
C GLN A 161 2.83 2.34 -12.63
N ASP A 162 4.03 2.92 -12.72
CA ASP A 162 5.14 2.36 -13.50
C ASP A 162 5.66 1.03 -12.93
N HIS A 163 5.56 0.85 -11.61
CA HIS A 163 5.98 -0.37 -10.91
C HIS A 163 4.92 -1.46 -10.95
N LEU A 164 3.67 -1.13 -11.28
CA LEU A 164 2.57 -2.10 -11.32
C LEU A 164 2.29 -2.63 -12.73
N ARG A 165 3.04 -2.22 -13.76
CA ARG A 165 2.83 -2.63 -15.16
C ARG A 165 2.76 -4.17 -15.31
N ILE A 166 1.79 -4.64 -16.11
CA ILE A 166 1.56 -6.09 -16.34
C ILE A 166 2.78 -6.77 -16.97
N GLU A 167 3.49 -6.06 -17.84
CA GLU A 167 4.54 -6.64 -18.69
C GLU A 167 5.86 -6.88 -17.96
N ASN A 168 6.16 -6.10 -16.93
CA ASN A 168 7.48 -6.10 -16.28
C ASN A 168 7.53 -5.57 -14.83
N GLY A 169 6.41 -5.17 -14.23
CA GLY A 169 6.37 -4.67 -12.86
C GLY A 169 6.09 -5.76 -11.81
N ILE A 170 5.85 -5.31 -10.57
CA ILE A 170 5.52 -6.12 -9.39
C ILE A 170 4.36 -7.09 -9.68
N HIS A 171 3.36 -6.68 -10.48
CA HIS A 171 2.26 -7.56 -10.89
C HIS A 171 2.76 -8.87 -11.51
N LYS A 172 3.67 -8.78 -12.49
CA LYS A 172 4.20 -9.96 -13.19
C LYS A 172 4.99 -10.87 -12.25
N MET A 173 5.69 -10.27 -11.30
CA MET A 173 6.51 -10.99 -10.32
C MET A 173 5.61 -11.72 -9.31
N LEU A 174 4.54 -11.07 -8.82
CA LEU A 174 3.54 -11.68 -7.95
C LEU A 174 2.76 -12.80 -8.66
N MET A 175 2.40 -12.64 -9.94
CA MET A 175 1.73 -13.68 -10.71
C MET A 175 2.59 -14.93 -10.94
N ARG A 176 3.92 -14.79 -10.88
CA ARG A 176 4.87 -15.92 -10.90
C ARG A 176 5.03 -16.56 -9.52
N SER A 177 4.75 -15.81 -8.46
CA SER A 177 4.76 -16.31 -7.10
C SER A 177 3.49 -17.12 -6.86
N GLU A 178 3.61 -18.44 -6.77
CA GLU A 178 2.48 -19.32 -6.39
C GLU A 178 1.92 -18.99 -4.99
N LYS A 179 2.59 -18.11 -4.23
CA LYS A 179 2.23 -17.72 -2.86
C LYS A 179 1.11 -16.68 -2.78
N VAL A 180 0.86 -15.91 -3.84
CA VAL A 180 -0.12 -14.80 -3.81
C VAL A 180 -1.22 -15.05 -4.85
N PRO A 181 -2.26 -15.85 -4.51
CA PRO A 181 -3.39 -16.09 -5.41
C PRO A 181 -4.24 -14.83 -5.61
N GLY A 182 -4.00 -14.17 -6.75
CA GLY A 182 -5.03 -13.47 -7.52
C GLY A 182 -5.22 -11.97 -7.30
N MET A 183 -5.59 -11.39 -8.45
CA MET A 183 -6.06 -10.07 -8.91
C MET A 183 -5.48 -8.74 -8.39
N VAL A 184 -4.47 -8.24 -9.11
CA VAL A 184 -4.13 -6.81 -9.16
C VAL A 184 -5.25 -6.01 -9.86
N VAL A 185 -5.88 -5.07 -9.15
CA VAL A 185 -6.83 -4.11 -9.75
C VAL A 185 -6.03 -3.01 -10.43
N HIS A 186 -5.74 -3.18 -11.72
CA HIS A 186 -5.24 -2.09 -12.55
C HIS A 186 -6.33 -1.02 -12.72
N LEU A 187 -6.18 0.12 -12.05
CA LEU A 187 -6.95 1.31 -12.37
C LEU A 187 -6.19 2.07 -13.45
N PHE A 188 -6.46 1.71 -14.70
CA PHE A 188 -6.03 2.53 -15.82
C PHE A 188 -6.85 3.82 -15.81
N ASP A 189 -6.10 4.92 -15.79
CA ASP A 189 -6.47 6.27 -16.16
C ASP A 189 -7.85 6.73 -15.71
N VAL A 190 -7.92 7.13 -14.45
CA VAL A 190 -8.95 8.06 -13.97
C VAL A 190 -8.68 9.49 -14.50
N ALA A 191 -8.08 9.63 -15.69
CA ALA A 191 -7.85 10.92 -16.37
C ALA A 191 -9.14 11.58 -16.81
N ASP A 192 -10.21 10.80 -17.01
CA ASP A 192 -11.48 11.29 -17.55
C ASP A 192 -12.61 11.38 -16.50
N LEU A 193 -12.28 11.42 -15.20
CA LEU A 193 -13.21 11.89 -14.15
C LEU A 193 -12.95 13.35 -13.78
#